data_AF-A0A2C5WTV5-F1
#
_entry.id   AF-A0A2C5WTV5-F1
#
_cell.length_a   1.000
_cell.length_b   1.000
_cell.length_c   1.000
_cell.angle_alpha   90.00
_cell.angle_beta   90.00
_cell.angle_gamma   90.00
#
_symmetry.space_group_name_H-M   'P 1'
#
loop_
_entity.id
_entity.type
_entity.pdbx_description
1 polymer ?
#
loop_
_entity_poly.entity_id
_entity_poly.type
_entity_poly.pdbx_seq_one_letter_code
_entity_poly.pdbx_strand_id
1 'polypeptide(L)'
;MVNPSQHSLPLATSPQRSWYERLFDDIDPRYSDMPVLMCCTVTGLCDAVVFNAAGVFVGMQTGNTIFLALGAAHLPPLESQLWVKAIVSIGAFWAGCFTFSQFRHVGPKRKLTLAANFLLQAVFMLAVAIITQTGAIPQFRRSAISPHVALHNGEHDSSWIVLLPVALLAFQFGGQVVSSRVLGFNEVPTSVLTSLYCDLMSDPKLFAPLGKNEKRNRRVCAMVMLLIGGILGGWLQRSSGGMSPAIWAAGGLKIIIALAWLFWKSKEKQ
;
A
#
# COMPACT_ATOMS: atom_id res chain seq x y z
N MET A 1 37.37 -65.18 -5.61
CA MET A 1 36.02 -64.64 -5.93
C MET A 1 35.91 -63.29 -5.23
N VAL A 2 36.06 -62.22 -6.01
CA VAL A 2 36.02 -60.83 -5.53
C VAL A 2 34.59 -60.34 -5.65
N ASN A 3 33.97 -59.89 -4.57
CA ASN A 3 32.74 -59.10 -4.62
C ASN A 3 33.06 -57.73 -3.99
N PRO A 4 33.17 -56.66 -4.79
CA PRO A 4 33.63 -55.37 -4.31
C PRO A 4 32.52 -54.65 -3.54
N SER A 5 32.95 -54.03 -2.45
CA SER A 5 32.23 -53.11 -1.58
C SER A 5 31.39 -52.09 -2.36
N GLN A 6 30.09 -52.05 -2.07
CA GLN A 6 29.24 -50.91 -2.40
C GLN A 6 29.71 -49.71 -1.57
N HIS A 7 30.59 -48.90 -2.16
CA HIS A 7 30.85 -47.55 -1.69
C HIS A 7 29.55 -46.75 -1.87
N SER A 8 28.87 -46.48 -0.77
CA SER A 8 27.87 -45.42 -0.71
C SER A 8 28.55 -44.10 -1.06
N LEU A 9 28.25 -43.58 -2.25
CA LEU A 9 28.65 -42.23 -2.65
C LEU A 9 28.09 -41.25 -1.60
N PRO A 10 28.91 -40.35 -1.01
CA PRO A 10 28.39 -39.32 -0.15
C PRO A 10 27.36 -38.51 -0.93
N LEU A 11 26.19 -38.23 -0.33
CA LEU A 11 25.24 -37.26 -0.89
C LEU A 11 26.05 -36.00 -1.20
N ALA A 12 26.17 -35.66 -2.48
CA ALA A 12 26.79 -34.44 -2.91
C ALA A 12 26.04 -33.29 -2.23
N THR A 13 26.66 -32.67 -1.22
CA THR A 13 26.13 -31.46 -0.61
C THR A 13 26.02 -30.43 -1.73
N SER A 14 24.79 -30.11 -2.12
CA SER A 14 24.54 -29.10 -3.16
C SER A 14 25.37 -27.86 -2.82
N PRO A 15 26.17 -27.31 -3.74
CA PRO A 15 26.99 -26.14 -3.44
C PRO A 15 26.10 -25.05 -2.85
N GLN A 16 26.50 -24.50 -1.69
CA GLN A 16 25.72 -23.46 -1.03
C GLN A 16 25.59 -22.27 -1.99
N ARG A 17 24.40 -22.09 -2.59
CA ARG A 17 24.15 -21.00 -3.54
C ARG A 17 24.47 -19.67 -2.87
N SER A 18 25.21 -18.82 -3.58
CA SER A 18 25.53 -17.47 -3.13
C SER A 18 24.25 -16.69 -2.84
N TRP A 19 24.28 -15.78 -1.87
CA TRP A 19 23.10 -15.01 -1.47
C TRP A 19 22.54 -14.17 -2.63
N TYR A 20 23.42 -13.67 -3.52
CA TYR A 20 23.04 -12.93 -4.72
C TYR A 20 22.19 -13.77 -5.68
N GLU A 21 22.51 -15.05 -5.87
CA GLU A 21 21.74 -15.95 -6.72
C GLU A 21 20.32 -16.17 -6.18
N ARG A 22 20.18 -16.19 -4.85
CA ARG A 22 18.88 -16.38 -4.18
C ARG A 22 17.95 -15.17 -4.33
N LEU A 23 18.45 -14.00 -4.73
CA LEU A 23 17.63 -12.81 -4.98
C LEU A 23 16.77 -12.96 -6.25
N PHE A 24 17.19 -13.81 -7.18
CA PHE A 24 16.47 -14.11 -8.41
C PHE A 24 15.51 -15.29 -8.29
N ASP A 25 15.49 -15.96 -7.13
CA ASP A 25 14.53 -17.01 -6.84
C ASP A 25 13.15 -16.42 -6.56
N ASP A 26 12.11 -17.18 -6.90
CA ASP A 26 10.75 -16.90 -6.45
C ASP A 26 10.62 -17.11 -4.95
N ILE A 27 9.75 -16.31 -4.31
CA ILE A 27 9.44 -16.42 -2.89
C ILE A 27 8.64 -17.68 -2.55
N ASP A 28 8.88 -18.23 -1.35
CA ASP A 28 7.94 -19.15 -0.71
C ASP A 28 6.65 -18.38 -0.35
N PRO A 29 5.46 -18.82 -0.82
CA PRO A 29 4.19 -18.15 -0.53
C PRO A 29 3.80 -18.19 0.95
N ARG A 30 4.41 -19.05 1.78
CA ARG A 30 4.11 -19.12 3.21
C ARG A 30 4.37 -17.77 3.88
N TYR A 31 3.37 -17.27 4.62
CA TYR A 31 3.38 -15.95 5.29
C TYR A 31 3.50 -14.72 4.37
N SER A 32 3.42 -14.90 3.04
CA SER A 32 3.50 -13.79 2.08
C SER A 32 2.27 -12.86 2.11
N ASP A 33 1.26 -13.22 2.90
CA ASP A 33 0.11 -12.37 3.27
C ASP A 33 0.49 -11.26 4.27
N MET A 34 1.50 -11.45 5.12
CA MET A 34 1.88 -10.44 6.12
C MET A 34 2.26 -9.08 5.49
N PRO A 35 3.10 -9.02 4.43
CA PRO A 35 3.34 -7.76 3.71
C PRO A 35 2.08 -7.11 3.13
N VAL A 36 1.13 -7.91 2.65
CA VAL A 36 -0.15 -7.42 2.10
C VAL A 36 -1.05 -6.87 3.20
N LEU A 37 -1.07 -7.48 4.38
CA LEU A 37 -1.78 -6.96 5.54
C LEU A 37 -1.16 -5.66 6.06
N MET A 38 0.18 -5.56 6.10
CA MET A 38 0.88 -4.31 6.43
C MET A 38 0.55 -3.18 5.43
N CYS A 39 0.36 -3.51 4.16
CA CYS A 39 -0.11 -2.56 3.15
C CYS A 39 -1.49 -1.98 3.44
N CYS A 40 -2.38 -2.74 4.11
CA CYS A 40 -3.68 -2.21 4.53
C CYS A 40 -3.52 -1.09 5.58
N THR A 41 -2.57 -1.26 6.52
CA THR A 41 -2.20 -0.20 7.47
C THR A 41 -1.62 1.02 6.76
N VAL A 42 -0.76 0.82 5.75
CA VAL A 42 -0.24 1.93 4.92
C VAL A 42 -1.39 2.70 4.25
N THR A 43 -2.37 2.00 3.70
CA THR A 43 -3.55 2.65 3.10
C THR A 43 -4.32 3.46 4.11
N GLY A 44 -4.69 2.88 5.26
CA GLY A 44 -5.41 3.63 6.29
C GLY A 44 -4.65 4.88 6.74
N LEU A 45 -3.34 4.76 6.93
CA LEU A 45 -2.49 5.85 7.38
C LEU A 45 -2.46 7.02 6.39
N CYS A 46 -2.27 6.73 5.11
CA CYS A 46 -2.23 7.76 4.08
C CYS A 46 -3.60 8.33 3.73
N ASP A 47 -4.63 7.49 3.62
CA ASP A 47 -5.97 7.96 3.26
C ASP A 47 -6.55 8.87 4.35
N ALA A 48 -6.32 8.59 5.64
CA ALA A 48 -6.72 9.49 6.72
C ALA A 48 -6.08 10.88 6.60
N VAL A 49 -4.77 10.91 6.32
CA VAL A 49 -3.99 12.14 6.18
C VAL A 49 -4.38 12.92 4.94
N VAL A 50 -4.40 12.26 3.78
CA VAL A 50 -4.67 12.93 2.50
C VAL A 50 -6.12 13.36 2.40
N PHE A 51 -7.06 12.61 2.98
CA PHE A 51 -8.44 13.06 3.06
C PHE A 51 -8.56 14.35 3.88
N ASN A 52 -7.86 14.43 5.02
CA ASN A 52 -7.87 15.65 5.83
C ASN A 52 -7.14 16.83 5.15
N ALA A 53 -6.10 16.57 4.35
CA ALA A 53 -5.36 17.61 3.63
C ALA A 53 -6.06 18.10 2.35
N ALA A 54 -6.60 17.17 1.56
CA ALA A 54 -6.98 17.39 0.18
C ALA A 54 -8.44 17.04 -0.13
N GLY A 55 -9.21 16.51 0.83
CA GLY A 55 -10.61 16.14 0.64
C GLY A 55 -10.84 14.94 -0.28
N VAL A 56 -9.76 14.23 -0.66
CA VAL A 56 -9.79 13.05 -1.54
C VAL A 56 -8.97 11.92 -0.94
N PHE A 57 -9.21 10.70 -1.41
CA PHE A 57 -8.41 9.54 -1.05
C PHE A 57 -7.30 9.29 -2.07
N VAL A 58 -6.27 8.55 -1.70
CA VAL A 58 -5.19 8.10 -2.63
C VAL A 58 -5.23 6.59 -2.82
N GLY A 59 -5.82 5.83 -1.90
CA GLY A 59 -6.09 4.39 -2.02
C GLY A 59 -7.51 4.06 -2.51
N MET A 60 -8.53 4.86 -2.13
CA MET A 60 -9.95 4.55 -2.34
C MET A 60 -10.56 5.25 -3.56
N GLN A 61 -10.34 4.69 -4.76
CA GLN A 61 -10.80 5.34 -6.00
C GLN A 61 -12.32 5.36 -6.18
N THR A 62 -13.07 4.41 -5.59
CA THR A 62 -14.53 4.43 -5.63
C THR A 62 -15.13 5.71 -5.03
N GLY A 63 -14.58 6.17 -3.90
CA GLY A 63 -15.00 7.43 -3.28
C GLY A 63 -14.62 8.63 -4.17
N ASN A 64 -13.41 8.61 -4.73
CA ASN A 64 -12.96 9.67 -5.64
C ASN A 64 -13.80 9.77 -6.91
N THR A 65 -14.36 8.67 -7.42
CA THR A 65 -15.30 8.73 -8.55
C THR A 65 -16.55 9.55 -8.21
N ILE A 66 -17.06 9.43 -6.98
CA ILE A 66 -18.17 10.26 -6.50
C ILE A 66 -17.72 11.71 -6.29
N PHE A 67 -16.53 11.94 -5.70
CA PHE A 67 -15.98 13.29 -5.54
C PHE A 67 -15.73 14.00 -6.86
N LEU A 68 -15.35 13.28 -7.91
CA LEU A 68 -15.25 13.81 -9.27
C LEU A 68 -16.61 14.28 -9.79
N ALA A 69 -17.66 13.46 -9.63
CA ALA A 69 -19.01 13.82 -10.05
C ALA A 69 -19.56 15.02 -9.28
N LEU A 70 -19.43 15.02 -7.94
CA LEU A 70 -19.86 16.12 -7.09
C LEU A 70 -19.08 17.40 -7.36
N GLY A 71 -17.75 17.31 -7.48
CA GLY A 71 -16.90 18.44 -7.79
C GLY A 71 -17.19 19.03 -9.17
N ALA A 72 -17.54 18.20 -10.17
CA ALA A 72 -17.96 18.68 -11.48
C ALA A 72 -19.30 19.45 -11.42
N ALA A 73 -20.16 19.10 -10.46
CA ALA A 73 -21.36 19.85 -10.12
C ALA A 73 -21.10 21.03 -9.15
N HIS A 74 -19.83 21.35 -8.85
CA HIS A 74 -19.42 22.39 -7.90
C HIS A 74 -19.98 22.18 -6.48
N LEU A 75 -20.07 20.91 -6.05
CA LEU A 75 -20.48 20.51 -4.71
C LEU A 75 -19.33 19.80 -3.97
N PRO A 76 -19.10 20.12 -2.69
CA PRO A 76 -19.70 21.21 -1.93
C PRO A 76 -19.23 22.59 -2.42
N PRO A 77 -20.03 23.66 -2.26
CA PRO A 77 -19.73 24.99 -2.83
C PRO A 77 -18.38 25.59 -2.41
N LEU A 78 -17.86 25.16 -1.27
CA LEU A 78 -16.62 25.67 -0.67
C LEU A 78 -15.36 24.99 -1.20
N GLU A 79 -15.47 23.92 -1.99
CA GLU A 79 -14.33 23.13 -2.47
C GLU A 79 -14.30 23.08 -4.01
N SER A 80 -13.93 24.20 -4.64
CA SER A 80 -13.93 24.36 -6.11
C SER A 80 -12.94 23.44 -6.84
N GLN A 81 -11.92 22.91 -6.16
CA GLN A 81 -10.89 22.05 -6.74
C GLN A 81 -11.14 20.54 -6.52
N LEU A 82 -12.25 20.13 -5.89
CA LEU A 82 -12.49 18.73 -5.55
C LEU A 82 -12.40 17.81 -6.78
N TRP A 83 -12.99 18.22 -7.90
CA TRP A 83 -13.00 17.44 -9.13
C TRP A 83 -11.59 17.20 -9.69
N VAL A 84 -10.72 18.22 -9.65
CA VAL A 84 -9.34 18.11 -10.12
C VAL A 84 -8.55 17.16 -9.24
N LYS A 85 -8.66 17.31 -7.91
CA LYS A 85 -7.97 16.44 -6.95
C LYS A 85 -8.40 14.98 -7.15
N ALA A 86 -9.70 14.75 -7.37
CA ALA A 86 -10.26 13.42 -7.62
C ALA A 86 -9.79 12.81 -8.94
N ILE A 87 -9.85 13.54 -10.07
CA ILE A 87 -9.42 13.01 -11.37
C ILE A 87 -7.90 12.77 -11.40
N VAL A 88 -7.11 13.62 -10.74
CA VAL A 88 -5.66 13.43 -10.59
C VAL A 88 -5.37 12.16 -9.79
N SER A 89 -6.06 11.93 -8.68
CA SER A 89 -5.91 10.68 -7.92
C SER A 89 -6.26 9.46 -8.78
N ILE A 90 -7.40 9.48 -9.47
CA ILE A 90 -7.85 8.34 -10.30
C ILE A 90 -6.84 8.07 -11.42
N GLY A 91 -6.45 9.11 -12.16
CA GLY A 91 -5.52 8.99 -13.28
C GLY A 91 -4.14 8.51 -12.84
N ALA A 92 -3.60 9.07 -11.76
CA ALA A 92 -2.33 8.64 -11.21
C ALA A 92 -2.37 7.20 -10.68
N PHE A 93 -3.46 6.81 -10.01
CA PHE A 93 -3.67 5.42 -9.56
C PHE A 93 -3.75 4.44 -10.73
N TRP A 94 -4.42 4.79 -11.83
CA TRP A 94 -4.44 3.98 -13.05
C TRP A 94 -3.06 3.87 -13.69
N ALA A 95 -2.33 4.98 -13.81
CA ALA A 95 -0.96 4.96 -14.29
C ALA A 95 -0.06 4.08 -13.42
N GLY A 96 -0.22 4.16 -12.09
CA GLY A 96 0.46 3.30 -11.14
C GLY A 96 0.15 1.82 -11.35
N CYS A 97 -1.13 1.47 -11.43
CA CYS A 97 -1.56 0.10 -11.75
C CYS A 97 -0.90 -0.40 -13.04
N PHE A 98 -0.93 0.41 -14.11
CA PHE A 98 -0.34 0.05 -15.38
C PHE A 98 1.18 -0.16 -15.28
N THR A 99 1.92 0.82 -14.73
CA THR A 99 3.39 0.79 -14.63
C THR A 99 3.87 -0.36 -13.76
N PHE A 100 3.32 -0.52 -12.55
CA PHE A 100 3.74 -1.59 -11.65
C PHE A 100 3.30 -2.98 -12.12
N SER A 101 2.24 -3.08 -12.95
CA SER A 101 1.90 -4.36 -13.57
C SER A 101 2.96 -4.86 -14.56
N GLN A 102 3.79 -3.96 -15.13
CA GLN A 102 4.85 -4.36 -16.06
C GLN A 102 5.98 -5.16 -15.39
N PHE A 103 6.11 -5.07 -14.06
CA PHE A 103 7.08 -5.87 -13.30
C PHE A 103 6.86 -7.38 -13.46
N ARG A 104 5.67 -7.81 -13.90
CA ARG A 104 5.38 -9.21 -14.27
C ARG A 104 6.32 -9.76 -15.34
N HIS A 105 6.88 -8.90 -16.20
CA HIS A 105 7.80 -9.31 -17.26
C HIS A 105 9.23 -9.62 -16.75
N VAL A 106 9.56 -9.23 -15.51
CA VAL A 106 10.89 -9.38 -14.91
C VAL A 106 10.91 -10.47 -13.82
N GLY A 107 9.89 -11.33 -13.79
CA GLY A 107 9.69 -12.35 -12.76
C GLY A 107 8.81 -11.83 -11.62
N PRO A 108 7.49 -12.06 -11.67
CA PRO A 108 6.50 -11.38 -10.83
C PRO A 108 6.64 -11.67 -9.33
N LYS A 109 7.23 -12.81 -8.97
CA LYS A 109 7.35 -13.29 -7.59
C LYS A 109 8.80 -13.42 -7.12
N ARG A 110 9.75 -12.92 -7.92
CA ARG A 110 11.16 -12.91 -7.54
C ARG A 110 11.38 -11.93 -6.40
N LYS A 111 12.28 -12.29 -5.47
CA LYS A 111 12.62 -11.44 -4.32
C LYS A 111 13.06 -10.05 -4.73
N LEU A 112 13.99 -9.96 -5.67
CA LEU A 112 14.50 -8.67 -6.15
C LEU A 112 13.41 -7.84 -6.83
N THR A 113 12.52 -8.46 -7.61
CA THR A 113 11.41 -7.76 -8.28
C THR A 113 10.43 -7.19 -7.25
N LEU A 114 10.04 -7.99 -6.25
CA LEU A 114 9.16 -7.54 -5.17
C LEU A 114 9.82 -6.45 -4.33
N ALA A 115 11.10 -6.62 -3.95
CA ALA A 115 11.86 -5.63 -3.21
C ALA A 115 11.97 -4.30 -3.97
N ALA A 116 12.34 -4.33 -5.25
CA ALA A 116 12.47 -3.14 -6.10
C ALA A 116 11.12 -2.42 -6.28
N ASN A 117 10.04 -3.19 -6.48
CA ASN A 117 8.68 -2.66 -6.58
C ASN A 117 8.27 -1.91 -5.30
N PHE A 118 8.42 -2.53 -4.12
CA PHE A 118 8.09 -1.89 -2.85
C PHE A 118 9.04 -0.73 -2.48
N LEU A 119 10.31 -0.80 -2.88
CA LEU A 119 11.28 0.28 -2.69
C LEU A 119 10.91 1.50 -3.54
N LEU A 120 10.52 1.29 -4.80
CA LEU A 120 10.06 2.38 -5.68
C LEU A 120 8.79 3.04 -5.13
N GLN A 121 7.84 2.24 -4.62
CA GLN A 121 6.67 2.77 -3.91
C GLN A 121 7.10 3.62 -2.70
N ALA A 122 8.03 3.12 -1.88
CA ALA A 122 8.56 3.85 -0.73
C ALA A 122 9.19 5.18 -1.15
N VAL A 123 10.00 5.23 -2.20
CA VAL A 123 10.64 6.46 -2.70
C VAL A 123 9.62 7.55 -3.00
N PHE A 124 8.50 7.22 -3.67
CA PHE A 124 7.43 8.20 -3.90
C PHE A 124 6.82 8.71 -2.58
N MET A 125 6.61 7.82 -1.61
CA MET A 125 6.08 8.22 -0.29
C MET A 125 7.05 9.10 0.49
N LEU A 126 8.34 8.76 0.48
CA LEU A 126 9.38 9.54 1.16
C LEU A 126 9.57 10.91 0.50
N ALA A 127 9.50 10.99 -0.83
CA ALA A 127 9.52 12.26 -1.53
C ALA A 127 8.35 13.16 -1.07
N VAL A 128 7.15 12.60 -0.96
CA VAL A 128 6.00 13.33 -0.41
C VAL A 128 6.20 13.69 1.06
N ALA A 129 6.74 12.80 1.87
CA ALA A 129 7.02 13.06 3.28
C ALA A 129 8.00 14.24 3.45
N ILE A 130 9.05 14.31 2.62
CA ILE A 130 10.03 15.41 2.58
C ILE A 130 9.34 16.72 2.16
N ILE A 131 8.61 16.72 1.04
CA ILE A 131 7.95 17.93 0.51
C ILE A 131 6.91 18.49 1.49
N THR A 132 6.18 17.62 2.19
CA THR A 132 5.19 18.03 3.19
C THR A 132 5.85 18.49 4.50
N GLN A 133 6.99 17.90 4.88
CA GLN A 133 7.76 18.29 6.07
C GLN A 133 8.34 19.71 5.94
N THR A 134 8.77 20.12 4.74
CA THR A 134 9.31 21.47 4.50
C THR A 134 8.23 22.56 4.59
N GLY A 135 6.95 22.18 4.67
CA GLY A 135 5.84 23.13 4.68
C GLY A 135 5.55 23.74 3.31
N ALA A 136 6.16 23.23 2.23
CA ALA A 136 5.93 23.69 0.85
C ALA A 136 4.48 23.50 0.39
N ILE A 137 3.73 22.60 1.03
CA ILE A 137 2.33 22.32 0.73
C ILE A 137 1.47 22.75 1.93
N PRO A 138 0.82 23.92 1.86
CA PRO A 138 0.06 24.49 2.98
C PRO A 138 -0.96 23.56 3.60
N GLN A 139 -1.62 22.75 2.78
CA GLN A 139 -2.70 21.85 3.18
C GLN A 139 -2.24 20.68 4.07
N PHE A 140 -0.95 20.32 4.02
CA PHE A 140 -0.38 19.27 4.86
C PHE A 140 0.23 19.80 6.17
N ARG A 141 0.20 21.13 6.39
CA ARG A 141 0.71 21.73 7.62
C ARG A 141 -0.20 21.43 8.80
N ARG A 142 0.37 21.44 10.02
CA ARG A 142 -0.36 21.25 11.27
C ARG A 142 -1.52 22.26 11.45
N SER A 143 -1.35 23.50 10.98
CA SER A 143 -2.38 24.54 11.05
C SER A 143 -3.66 24.18 10.28
N ALA A 144 -3.58 23.28 9.30
CA ALA A 144 -4.72 22.80 8.52
C ALA A 144 -5.54 21.72 9.23
N ILE A 145 -5.16 21.28 10.44
CA ILE A 145 -5.83 20.18 11.15
C ILE A 145 -7.15 20.62 11.81
N SER A 146 -7.43 21.93 11.87
CA SER A 146 -8.76 22.43 12.26
C SER A 146 -9.75 22.30 11.10
N PRO A 147 -10.69 21.34 11.12
CA PRO A 147 -11.56 21.05 9.98
C PRO A 147 -12.63 22.12 9.78
N HIS A 148 -12.92 22.93 10.80
CA HIS A 148 -14.05 23.86 10.81
C HIS A 148 -13.70 25.32 10.48
N VAL A 149 -12.41 25.69 10.46
CA VAL A 149 -11.99 27.08 10.25
C VAL A 149 -11.63 27.36 8.79
N ALA A 150 -11.07 26.39 8.07
CA ALA A 150 -10.73 26.57 6.65
C ALA A 150 -11.98 26.69 5.75
N LEU A 151 -13.07 25.98 6.07
CA LEU A 151 -14.36 26.14 5.41
C LEU A 151 -15.01 27.50 5.70
N HIS A 152 -14.76 28.12 6.86
CA HIS A 152 -15.43 29.36 7.24
C HIS A 152 -14.67 30.64 6.89
N ASN A 153 -13.36 30.57 6.68
CA ASN A 153 -12.53 31.77 6.51
C ASN A 153 -12.37 32.25 5.07
N GLY A 154 -12.97 31.60 4.07
CA GLY A 154 -12.96 32.10 2.69
C GLY A 154 -11.57 32.23 2.06
N GLU A 155 -10.50 31.77 2.74
CA GLU A 155 -9.18 31.62 2.17
C GLU A 155 -9.24 30.40 1.26
N HIS A 156 -9.64 30.65 0.02
CA HIS A 156 -9.39 29.78 -1.12
C HIS A 156 -7.88 29.60 -1.27
N ASP A 157 -7.26 28.75 -0.46
CA ASP A 157 -5.90 28.30 -0.70
C ASP A 157 -5.94 27.25 -1.82
N SER A 158 -6.28 27.76 -3.02
CA SER A 158 -6.45 27.08 -4.30
C SER A 158 -5.09 26.64 -4.86
N SER A 159 -4.20 26.20 -3.97
CA SER A 159 -2.83 25.88 -4.31
C SER A 159 -2.78 24.53 -4.99
N TRP A 160 -2.69 24.57 -6.32
CA TRP A 160 -2.52 23.43 -7.23
C TRP A 160 -1.35 22.53 -6.85
N ILE A 161 -0.42 23.00 -6.00
CA ILE A 161 0.69 22.20 -5.48
C ILE A 161 0.25 20.96 -4.69
N VAL A 162 -0.96 20.97 -4.12
CA VAL A 162 -1.54 19.81 -3.40
C VAL A 162 -1.79 18.61 -4.33
N LEU A 163 -1.87 18.83 -5.64
CA LEU A 163 -2.05 17.76 -6.62
C LEU A 163 -0.80 16.87 -6.73
N LEU A 164 0.39 17.41 -6.45
CA LEU A 164 1.64 16.66 -6.49
C LEU A 164 1.66 15.49 -5.49
N PRO A 165 1.45 15.69 -4.18
CA PRO A 165 1.43 14.58 -3.23
C PRO A 165 0.26 13.63 -3.48
N VAL A 166 -0.90 14.13 -3.92
CA VAL A 166 -2.04 13.28 -4.31
C VAL A 166 -1.63 12.35 -5.46
N ALA A 167 -1.02 12.89 -6.52
CA ALA A 167 -0.58 12.10 -7.67
C ALA A 167 0.48 11.05 -7.29
N LEU A 168 1.53 11.46 -6.57
CA LEU A 168 2.63 10.55 -6.19
C LEU A 168 2.15 9.43 -5.26
N LEU A 169 1.30 9.74 -4.28
CA LEU A 169 0.74 8.74 -3.36
C LEU A 169 -0.26 7.82 -4.07
N ALA A 170 -1.15 8.35 -4.91
CA ALA A 170 -2.10 7.54 -5.66
C ALA A 170 -1.39 6.61 -6.65
N PHE A 171 -0.34 7.10 -7.32
CA PHE A 171 0.48 6.30 -8.23
C PHE A 171 1.12 5.10 -7.52
N GLN A 172 1.74 5.29 -6.36
CA GLN A 172 2.33 4.15 -5.62
C GLN A 172 1.26 3.19 -5.07
N PHE A 173 0.07 3.67 -4.70
CA PHE A 173 -1.03 2.79 -4.27
C PHE A 173 -1.51 1.88 -5.39
N GLY A 174 -1.47 2.32 -6.65
CA GLY A 174 -1.69 1.43 -7.80
C GLY A 174 -0.74 0.23 -7.79
N GLY A 175 0.54 0.45 -7.49
CA GLY A 175 1.53 -0.61 -7.33
C GLY A 175 1.23 -1.56 -6.17
N GLN A 176 0.76 -1.02 -5.05
CA GLN A 176 0.36 -1.82 -3.89
C GLN A 176 -0.77 -2.80 -4.24
N VAL A 177 -1.84 -2.31 -4.89
CA VAL A 177 -2.99 -3.13 -5.28
C VAL A 177 -2.59 -4.21 -6.31
N VAL A 178 -1.75 -3.85 -7.28
CA VAL A 178 -1.21 -4.82 -8.24
C VAL A 178 -0.38 -5.90 -7.53
N SER A 179 0.42 -5.51 -6.54
CA SER A 179 1.29 -6.44 -5.80
C SER A 179 0.48 -7.50 -5.04
N SER A 180 -0.64 -7.14 -4.40
CA SER A 180 -1.48 -8.12 -3.71
C SER A 180 -2.08 -9.15 -4.66
N ARG A 181 -2.49 -8.72 -5.86
CA ARG A 181 -2.99 -9.60 -6.93
C ARG A 181 -1.91 -10.52 -7.47
N VAL A 182 -0.70 -9.99 -7.71
CA VAL A 182 0.45 -10.78 -8.18
C VAL A 182 0.83 -11.87 -7.16
N LEU A 183 0.79 -11.56 -5.87
CA LEU A 183 1.04 -12.52 -4.80
C LEU A 183 -0.10 -13.54 -4.63
N GLY A 184 -1.28 -13.27 -5.19
CA GLY A 184 -2.45 -14.17 -5.18
C GLY A 184 -3.46 -13.90 -4.06
N PHE A 185 -3.30 -12.80 -3.33
CA PHE A 185 -4.21 -12.38 -2.25
C PHE A 185 -5.32 -11.48 -2.78
N ASN A 186 -6.09 -11.99 -3.74
CA ASN A 186 -7.18 -11.22 -4.38
C ASN A 186 -8.30 -10.86 -3.39
N GLU A 187 -8.45 -11.63 -2.31
CA GLU A 187 -9.38 -11.35 -1.22
C GLU A 187 -8.92 -10.21 -0.30
N VAL A 188 -7.72 -9.66 -0.50
CA VAL A 188 -7.20 -8.47 0.18
C VAL A 188 -6.61 -7.51 -0.88
N PRO A 189 -7.45 -6.66 -1.52
CA PRO A 189 -6.99 -5.68 -2.49
C PRO A 189 -6.21 -4.54 -1.84
N THR A 190 -6.09 -4.50 -0.51
CA THR A 190 -5.36 -3.53 0.34
C THR A 190 -5.96 -2.13 0.46
N SER A 191 -6.82 -1.70 -0.46
CA SER A 191 -7.39 -0.34 -0.43
C SER A 191 -8.90 -0.22 -0.42
N VAL A 192 -9.65 -1.27 -0.77
CA VAL A 192 -11.12 -1.24 -0.80
C VAL A 192 -11.67 -2.32 0.11
N LEU A 193 -12.58 -1.93 1.02
CA LEU A 193 -13.19 -2.84 2.00
C LEU A 193 -14.59 -3.33 1.61
N THR A 194 -15.29 -2.66 0.69
CA THR A 194 -16.70 -2.99 0.39
C THR A 194 -16.89 -4.45 -0.01
N SER A 195 -16.11 -4.92 -0.99
CA SER A 195 -16.16 -6.33 -1.39
C SER A 195 -15.70 -7.25 -0.25
N LEU A 196 -14.75 -6.82 0.58
CA LEU A 196 -14.29 -7.60 1.74
C LEU A 196 -15.37 -7.75 2.81
N TYR A 197 -16.17 -6.71 3.07
CA TYR A 197 -17.30 -6.77 3.99
C TYR A 197 -18.34 -7.76 3.49
N CYS A 198 -18.73 -7.66 2.21
CA CYS A 198 -19.66 -8.61 1.60
C CYS A 198 -19.12 -10.04 1.68
N ASP A 199 -17.87 -10.24 1.27
CA ASP A 199 -17.19 -11.53 1.26
C ASP A 199 -17.05 -12.16 2.66
N LEU A 200 -16.83 -11.34 3.69
CA LEU A 200 -16.74 -11.79 5.07
C LEU A 200 -18.11 -12.18 5.62
N MET A 201 -19.11 -11.30 5.45
CA MET A 201 -20.44 -11.50 6.02
C MET A 201 -21.23 -12.60 5.31
N SER A 202 -20.89 -12.92 4.07
CA SER A 202 -21.46 -14.04 3.30
C SER A 202 -20.64 -15.34 3.40
N ASP A 203 -19.53 -15.37 4.17
CA ASP A 203 -18.69 -16.56 4.28
C ASP A 203 -19.41 -17.67 5.07
N PRO A 204 -19.67 -18.86 4.47
CA PRO A 204 -20.36 -19.95 5.17
C PRO A 204 -19.57 -20.50 6.37
N LYS A 205 -18.27 -20.21 6.44
CA LYS A 205 -17.36 -20.59 7.53
C LYS A 205 -16.94 -19.37 8.37
N LEU A 206 -17.78 -18.33 8.43
CA LEU A 206 -17.51 -17.11 9.21
C LEU A 206 -17.18 -17.41 10.68
N PHE A 207 -17.93 -18.31 11.31
CA PHE A 207 -17.74 -18.70 12.72
C PHE A 207 -16.90 -19.96 12.92
N ALA A 208 -16.27 -20.49 11.85
CA ALA A 208 -15.40 -21.64 11.98
C ALA A 208 -14.15 -21.29 12.83
N PRO A 209 -13.52 -22.27 13.49
CA PRO A 209 -12.25 -22.08 14.19
C PRO A 209 -11.19 -21.43 13.29
N LEU A 210 -10.31 -20.61 13.87
CA LEU A 210 -9.32 -19.81 13.13
C LEU A 210 -8.45 -20.66 12.17
N GLY A 211 -8.10 -21.89 12.54
CA GLY A 211 -7.30 -22.78 11.67
C GLY A 211 -8.00 -23.34 10.44
N LYS A 212 -9.32 -23.14 10.26
CA LYS A 212 -10.09 -23.76 9.16
C LYS A 212 -10.40 -22.83 7.99
N ASN A 213 -10.21 -21.52 8.14
CA ASN A 213 -10.49 -20.54 7.09
C ASN A 213 -9.51 -19.37 7.14
N GLU A 214 -8.34 -19.56 6.51
CA GLU A 214 -7.32 -18.51 6.46
C GLU A 214 -7.77 -17.29 5.64
N LYS A 215 -8.57 -17.47 4.57
CA LYS A 215 -9.10 -16.36 3.77
C LYS A 215 -9.97 -15.43 4.61
N ARG A 216 -10.88 -15.99 5.41
CA ARG A 216 -11.68 -15.23 6.38
C ARG A 216 -10.78 -14.47 7.35
N ASN A 217 -9.77 -15.12 7.92
CA ASN A 217 -8.86 -14.47 8.86
C ASN A 217 -8.13 -13.29 8.20
N ARG A 218 -7.63 -13.47 6.97
CA ARG A 218 -6.97 -12.39 6.22
C ARG A 218 -7.91 -11.21 5.94
N ARG A 219 -9.19 -11.46 5.60
CA ARG A 219 -10.19 -10.40 5.42
C ARG A 219 -10.42 -9.60 6.69
N VAL A 220 -10.61 -10.29 7.83
CA VAL A 220 -10.78 -9.63 9.15
C VAL A 220 -9.52 -8.83 9.50
N CYS A 221 -8.34 -9.44 9.38
CA CYS A 221 -7.07 -8.77 9.64
C CYS A 221 -6.89 -7.54 8.75
N ALA A 222 -7.23 -7.60 7.46
CA ALA A 222 -7.12 -6.48 6.54
C ALA A 222 -7.99 -5.29 6.96
N MET A 223 -9.24 -5.54 7.36
CA MET A 223 -10.15 -4.50 7.87
C MET A 223 -9.60 -3.85 9.13
N VAL A 224 -9.15 -4.67 10.09
CA VAL A 224 -8.57 -4.19 11.36
C VAL A 224 -7.29 -3.40 11.11
N MET A 225 -6.40 -3.90 10.26
CA MET A 225 -5.13 -3.24 9.93
C MET A 225 -5.34 -1.89 9.24
N LEU A 226 -6.32 -1.80 8.33
CA LEU A 226 -6.70 -0.53 7.71
C LEU A 226 -7.27 0.45 8.73
N LEU A 227 -8.19 0.00 9.60
CA LEU A 227 -8.75 0.84 10.66
C LEU A 227 -7.66 1.34 11.62
N ILE A 228 -6.76 0.46 12.07
CA ILE A 228 -5.62 0.84 12.91
C ILE A 228 -4.76 1.87 12.18
N GLY A 229 -4.46 1.67 10.89
CA GLY A 229 -3.73 2.64 10.08
C GLY A 229 -4.41 4.01 10.06
N GLY A 230 -5.72 4.06 9.84
CA GLY A 230 -6.50 5.30 9.85
C GLY A 230 -6.50 6.00 11.20
N ILE A 231 -6.68 5.24 12.29
CA ILE A 231 -6.61 5.77 13.66
C ILE A 231 -5.22 6.36 13.92
N LEU A 232 -4.16 5.60 13.63
CA LEU A 232 -2.78 6.07 13.79
C LEU A 232 -2.52 7.33 12.94
N GLY A 233 -3.05 7.41 11.73
CA GLY A 233 -2.91 8.57 10.84
C GLY A 233 -3.56 9.81 11.44
N GLY A 234 -4.79 9.67 11.91
CA GLY A 234 -5.55 10.73 12.57
C GLY A 234 -4.90 11.21 13.88
N TRP A 235 -4.23 10.33 14.64
CA TRP A 235 -3.48 10.73 15.82
C TRP A 235 -2.13 11.36 15.48
N LEU A 236 -1.38 10.79 14.54
CA LEU A 236 -0.06 11.28 14.13
C LEU A 236 -0.14 12.67 13.53
N GLN A 237 -1.20 13.00 12.80
CA GLN A 237 -1.35 14.35 12.27
C GLN A 237 -1.38 15.41 13.39
N ARG A 238 -1.92 15.10 14.58
CA ARG A 238 -1.97 16.03 15.73
C ARG A 238 -0.60 16.29 16.38
N SER A 239 0.44 15.57 15.97
CA SER A 239 1.82 15.76 16.45
C SER A 239 2.43 17.08 15.96
N SER A 240 3.59 17.48 16.53
CA SER A 240 4.28 18.72 16.15
C SER A 240 4.68 18.75 14.68
N GLY A 241 4.91 17.58 14.06
CA GLY A 241 5.23 17.45 12.64
C GLY A 241 4.04 17.59 11.69
N GLY A 242 2.82 17.83 12.19
CA GLY A 242 1.63 17.89 11.33
C GLY A 242 1.39 16.56 10.63
N MET A 243 1.08 16.58 9.34
CA MET A 243 0.71 15.39 8.57
C MET A 243 1.89 14.56 8.05
N SER A 244 3.10 15.14 7.97
CA SER A 244 4.28 14.46 7.43
C SER A 244 4.72 13.20 8.20
N PRO A 245 4.71 13.16 9.55
CA PRO A 245 5.10 11.96 10.33
C PRO A 245 4.35 10.69 9.95
N ALA A 246 3.06 10.80 9.62
CA ALA A 246 2.27 9.66 9.15
C ALA A 246 2.75 9.17 7.77
N ILE A 247 3.12 10.07 6.86
CA ILE A 247 3.65 9.70 5.55
C ILE A 247 5.05 9.07 5.68
N TRP A 248 5.89 9.60 6.58
CA TRP A 248 7.17 8.98 6.95
C TRP A 248 7.01 7.56 7.50
N ALA A 249 6.07 7.36 8.43
CA ALA A 249 5.80 6.05 8.99
C ALA A 249 5.31 5.05 7.93
N ALA A 250 4.43 5.47 7.02
CA ALA A 250 4.00 4.62 5.90
C ALA A 250 5.15 4.29 4.93
N GLY A 251 5.97 5.29 4.56
CA GLY A 251 7.15 5.08 3.72
C GLY A 251 8.17 4.15 4.36
N GLY A 252 8.40 4.29 5.67
CA GLY A 252 9.24 3.38 6.46
C GLY A 252 8.70 1.96 6.47
N LEU A 253 7.38 1.77 6.61
CA LEU A 253 6.76 0.45 6.53
C LEU A 253 6.95 -0.19 5.14
N LYS A 254 6.90 0.60 4.06
CA LYS A 254 7.22 0.12 2.71
C LYS A 254 8.68 -0.28 2.55
N ILE A 255 9.62 0.44 3.15
CA ILE A 255 11.04 0.05 3.18
C ILE A 255 11.19 -1.28 3.92
N ILE A 256 10.55 -1.44 5.08
CA ILE A 256 10.60 -2.69 5.85
C ILE A 256 10.08 -3.86 5.00
N ILE A 257 8.97 -3.67 4.28
CA ILE A 257 8.45 -4.67 3.34
C ILE A 257 9.46 -4.98 2.23
N ALA A 258 10.06 -3.94 1.61
CA ALA A 258 11.05 -4.12 0.55
C ALA A 258 12.26 -4.94 1.01
N LEU A 259 12.79 -4.62 2.19
CA LEU A 259 13.91 -5.34 2.80
C LEU A 259 13.51 -6.78 3.17
N ALA A 260 12.30 -6.97 3.72
CA ALA A 260 11.80 -8.31 4.06
C ALA A 260 11.77 -9.24 2.84
N TRP A 261 11.44 -8.73 1.64
CA TRP A 261 11.49 -9.53 0.42
C TRP A 261 12.87 -10.05 0.05
N LEU A 262 13.93 -9.28 0.30
CA LEU A 262 15.32 -9.69 0.03
C LEU A 262 15.74 -10.89 0.90
N PHE A 263 15.24 -10.94 2.13
CA PHE A 263 15.53 -12.01 3.09
C PHE A 263 14.47 -13.12 3.11
N TRP A 264 13.42 -13.03 2.29
CA TRP A 264 12.34 -14.01 2.27
C TRP A 264 12.84 -15.39 1.86
N LYS A 265 12.20 -16.47 2.32
CA LYS A 265 12.58 -17.84 1.95
C LYS A 265 12.37 -18.04 0.44
N SER A 266 13.32 -18.67 -0.25
CA SER A 266 13.14 -19.09 -1.66
C SER A 266 12.16 -20.26 -1.72
N LYS A 267 11.32 -20.31 -2.74
CA LYS A 267 10.51 -21.49 -3.04
C LYS A 267 11.44 -22.67 -3.34
N GLU A 268 11.26 -23.78 -2.64
CA GLU A 268 11.96 -25.03 -2.94
C GLU A 268 11.53 -25.50 -4.34
N LYS A 269 12.52 -25.80 -5.19
CA LYS A 269 12.26 -26.45 -6.48
C LYS A 269 11.87 -27.90 -6.16
N GLN A 270 10.59 -28.22 -6.31
CA GLN A 270 10.10 -29.59 -6.34
C GLN A 270 10.60 -30.29 -7.60
#